data_AF-A0A7S3X0F9-F1
#
_entry.id   AF-A0A7S3X0F9-F1
#
_cell.length_a   1.000
_cell.length_b   1.000
_cell.length_c   1.000
_cell.angle_alpha   90.00
_cell.angle_beta   90.00
_cell.angle_gamma   90.00
#
_symmetry.space_group_name_H-M   'P 1'
#
loop_
_entity.id
_entity.type
_entity.pdbx_description
1 polymer ?
#
loop_
_entity_poly.entity_id
_entity_poly.type
_entity_poly.pdbx_seq_one_letter_code
_entity_poly.pdbx_strand_id
1 'polypeptide(L)'
;GHEPADLEFVGPGMLAGTALGRSWAAPTVDGIVQAIAAVTGEKGCIFIANNSFGSKLNMKFATQQVEKKLGHTVKIVCVADDVVSMSGNVDRTDARSIAGRVFVLKVAGAAAAAGGSLD
;
A
#
# COMPACT_ATOMS: atom_id res chain seq x y z
N GLY A 1 -6.10 -14.26 -3.15
CA GLY A 1 -7.06 -14.62 -2.09
C GLY A 1 -8.04 -13.51 -1.75
N HIS A 2 -7.90 -12.31 -2.31
CA HIS A 2 -8.82 -11.18 -2.10
C HIS A 2 -9.28 -10.60 -3.43
N GLU A 3 -9.16 -11.38 -4.52
CA GLU A 3 -9.54 -10.98 -5.87
C GLU A 3 -10.98 -10.40 -5.84
N PRO A 4 -11.21 -9.23 -6.44
CA PRO A 4 -10.34 -8.50 -7.40
C PRO A 4 -9.14 -7.74 -6.79
N ALA A 5 -9.09 -7.57 -5.46
CA ALA A 5 -8.06 -6.79 -4.79
C ALA A 5 -6.70 -7.52 -4.74
N ASP A 6 -5.57 -6.89 -5.08
CA ASP A 6 -5.39 -5.53 -5.60
C ASP A 6 -5.10 -5.48 -7.12
N LEU A 7 -4.97 -6.63 -7.77
CA LEU A 7 -4.50 -6.71 -9.16
C LEU A 7 -5.43 -6.01 -10.14
N GLU A 8 -6.74 -6.21 -10.01
CA GLU A 8 -7.71 -5.61 -10.95
C GLU A 8 -7.95 -4.11 -10.70
N PHE A 9 -7.30 -3.55 -9.67
CA PHE A 9 -7.33 -2.11 -9.38
C PHE A 9 -6.16 -1.36 -10.02
N VAL A 10 -5.27 -2.06 -10.73
CA VAL A 10 -4.17 -1.44 -11.48
C VAL A 10 -4.70 -0.85 -12.78
N GLY A 11 -4.52 0.46 -12.94
CA GLY A 11 -4.97 1.18 -14.14
C GLY A 11 -5.07 2.69 -13.96
N PRO A 12 -5.36 3.42 -15.05
CA PRO A 12 -5.46 4.88 -15.04
C PRO A 12 -6.45 5.40 -13.99
N GLY A 13 -6.01 6.37 -13.18
CA GLY A 13 -6.85 6.96 -12.14
C GLY A 13 -7.06 6.09 -10.89
N MET A 14 -6.30 5.00 -10.75
CA MET A 14 -6.27 4.12 -9.58
C MET A 14 -4.82 3.70 -9.24
N LEU A 15 -4.51 2.40 -9.09
CA LEU A 15 -3.16 1.95 -8.74
C LEU A 15 -2.23 2.00 -9.96
N ALA A 16 -1.00 2.48 -9.77
CA ALA A 16 0.05 2.38 -10.79
C ALA A 16 0.64 0.96 -10.88
N GLY A 17 0.60 0.21 -9.79
CA GLY A 17 1.06 -1.18 -9.70
C GLY A 17 0.72 -1.79 -8.34
N THR A 18 0.95 -3.10 -8.21
CA THR A 18 0.75 -3.82 -6.95
C THR A 18 1.75 -4.96 -6.80
N ALA A 19 2.11 -5.30 -5.56
CA ALA A 19 2.92 -6.46 -5.24
C ALA A 19 2.03 -7.55 -4.65
N LEU A 20 1.96 -8.71 -5.33
CA LEU A 20 1.13 -9.84 -4.89
C LEU A 20 1.97 -10.85 -4.08
N GLY A 21 1.45 -11.22 -2.91
CA GLY A 21 1.95 -12.36 -2.14
C GLY A 21 1.29 -13.67 -2.57
N ARG A 22 1.67 -14.77 -1.90
CA ARG A 22 0.90 -16.01 -1.98
C ARG A 22 -0.48 -15.80 -1.36
N SER A 23 -1.42 -16.71 -1.62
CA SER A 23 -2.78 -16.62 -1.06
C SER A 23 -2.73 -16.46 0.46
N TRP A 24 -3.41 -15.42 0.98
CA TRP A 24 -3.46 -15.05 2.40
C TRP A 24 -2.12 -14.68 3.05
N ALA A 25 -1.08 -14.39 2.26
CA ALA A 25 0.23 -13.97 2.74
C ALA A 25 0.60 -12.59 2.19
N ALA A 26 1.32 -11.80 3.01
CA ALA A 26 1.89 -10.54 2.55
C ALA A 26 2.94 -10.79 1.44
N PRO A 27 3.11 -9.86 0.49
CA PRO A 27 4.20 -9.93 -0.49
C PRO A 27 5.57 -9.87 0.21
N THR A 28 6.58 -10.44 -0.43
CA THR A 28 7.96 -10.37 0.07
C THR A 28 8.51 -8.94 -0.05
N VAL A 29 9.50 -8.61 0.78
CA VAL A 29 10.18 -7.31 0.71
C VAL A 29 10.71 -7.04 -0.69
N ASP A 30 11.38 -8.01 -1.31
CA ASP A 30 11.93 -7.86 -2.66
C ASP A 30 10.84 -7.65 -3.73
N GLY A 31 9.70 -8.35 -3.60
CA GLY A 31 8.56 -8.16 -4.50
C GLY A 31 7.98 -6.75 -4.39
N ILE A 32 7.90 -6.20 -3.17
CA ILE A 32 7.48 -4.81 -2.95
C ILE A 32 8.49 -3.83 -3.56
N VAL A 33 9.78 -4.03 -3.33
CA VAL A 33 10.84 -3.17 -3.88
C VAL A 33 10.77 -3.16 -5.41
N GLN A 34 10.62 -4.30 -6.05
CA GLN A 34 10.51 -4.41 -7.51
C GLN A 34 9.25 -3.70 -8.03
N ALA A 35 8.10 -3.88 -7.37
CA ALA A 35 6.87 -3.20 -7.77
C ALA A 35 7.00 -1.68 -7.68
N ILE A 36 7.58 -1.16 -6.58
CA ILE A 36 7.83 0.27 -6.42
C ILE A 36 8.80 0.77 -7.49
N ALA A 37 9.91 0.07 -7.72
CA ALA A 37 10.92 0.45 -8.70
C ALA A 37 10.37 0.51 -10.14
N ALA A 38 9.36 -0.31 -10.45
CA ALA A 38 8.75 -0.35 -11.77
C ALA A 38 7.80 0.83 -12.04
N VAL A 39 7.27 1.49 -11.01
CA VAL A 39 6.19 2.48 -11.14
C VAL A 39 6.51 3.85 -10.53
N THR A 40 7.59 3.96 -9.76
CA THR A 40 7.98 5.20 -9.08
C THR A 40 9.11 5.92 -9.81
N GLY A 41 9.34 7.18 -9.43
CA GLY A 41 10.43 8.01 -9.94
C GLY A 41 10.71 9.19 -9.03
N GLU A 42 11.22 10.28 -9.58
CA GLU A 42 11.62 11.47 -8.80
C GLU A 42 10.48 12.12 -7.99
N LYS A 43 9.22 12.00 -8.46
CA LYS A 43 8.05 12.49 -7.74
C LYS A 43 7.69 11.64 -6.51
N GLY A 44 8.34 10.49 -6.34
CA GLY A 44 8.05 9.51 -5.30
C GLY A 44 6.72 8.78 -5.52
N CYS A 45 6.33 7.97 -4.54
CA CYS A 45 5.03 7.29 -4.55
C CYS A 45 4.43 7.12 -3.16
N ILE A 46 3.10 6.99 -3.14
CA ILE A 46 2.36 6.54 -1.97
C ILE A 46 2.17 5.01 -2.04
N PHE A 47 2.50 4.32 -0.95
CA PHE A 47 2.25 2.90 -0.76
C PHE A 47 1.04 2.73 0.16
N ILE A 48 -0.09 2.25 -0.36
CA ILE A 48 -1.30 2.02 0.43
C ILE A 48 -1.39 0.55 0.85
N ALA A 49 -1.35 0.32 2.15
CA ALA A 49 -1.15 -0.97 2.74
C ALA A 49 -2.42 -1.60 3.32
N ASN A 50 -2.43 -2.93 3.37
CA ASN A 50 -3.27 -3.63 4.34
C ASN A 50 -2.65 -3.49 5.75
N ASN A 51 -3.44 -3.08 6.74
CA ASN A 51 -2.99 -2.96 8.13
C ASN A 51 -2.95 -4.32 8.84
N SER A 52 -1.95 -5.13 8.47
CA SER A 52 -1.56 -6.35 9.18
C SER A 52 -0.09 -6.28 9.54
N PHE A 53 0.31 -6.93 10.64
CA PHE A 53 1.70 -6.88 11.14
C PHE A 53 2.72 -7.27 10.05
N GLY A 54 2.48 -8.39 9.36
CA GLY A 54 3.36 -8.86 8.29
C GLY A 54 3.50 -7.87 7.13
N SER A 55 2.39 -7.23 6.74
CA SER A 55 2.41 -6.19 5.71
C SER A 55 3.18 -4.96 6.19
N LYS A 56 2.88 -4.46 7.41
CA LYS A 56 3.57 -3.30 8.03
C LYS A 56 5.08 -3.49 8.05
N LEU A 57 5.53 -4.66 8.51
CA LEU A 57 6.96 -4.98 8.62
C LEU A 57 7.65 -5.01 7.25
N ASN A 58 7.10 -5.79 6.31
CA ASN A 58 7.70 -5.96 4.98
C ASN A 58 7.77 -4.64 4.22
N MET A 59 6.72 -3.82 4.31
CA MET A 59 6.71 -2.51 3.67
C MET A 59 7.76 -1.58 4.25
N LYS A 60 7.87 -1.49 5.58
CA LYS A 60 8.87 -0.62 6.22
C LYS A 60 10.29 -0.98 5.75
N PHE A 61 10.59 -2.27 5.63
CA PHE A 61 11.88 -2.69 5.08
C PHE A 61 12.01 -2.38 3.59
N ALA A 62 10.94 -2.56 2.80
CA ALA A 62 10.98 -2.28 1.38
C ALA A 62 11.15 -0.78 1.08
N THR A 63 10.44 0.11 1.79
CA THR A 63 10.57 1.56 1.62
C THR A 63 11.97 2.03 1.98
N GLN A 64 12.52 1.56 3.11
CA GLN A 64 13.90 1.84 3.49
C GLN A 64 14.91 1.36 2.44
N GLN A 65 14.65 0.22 1.78
CA GLN A 65 15.50 -0.27 0.70
C GLN A 65 15.39 0.59 -0.56
N VAL A 66 14.17 0.98 -0.95
CA VAL A 66 13.93 1.86 -2.11
C VAL A 66 14.60 3.22 -1.90
N GLU A 67 14.41 3.84 -0.74
CA GLU A 67 15.02 5.13 -0.41
C GLU A 67 16.54 5.05 -0.47
N LYS A 68 17.14 4.00 0.11
CA LYS A 68 18.60 3.83 0.12
C LYS A 68 19.20 3.50 -1.25
N LYS A 69 18.51 2.67 -2.06
CA LYS A 69 19.06 2.13 -3.32
C LYS A 69 18.71 3.00 -4.53
N LEU A 70 17.51 3.56 -4.56
CA LEU A 70 16.97 4.30 -5.71
C LEU A 70 16.85 5.80 -5.44
N GLY A 71 16.93 6.24 -4.19
CA GLY A 71 16.77 7.66 -3.83
C GLY A 71 15.35 8.19 -4.00
N HIS A 72 14.36 7.32 -4.22
CA HIS A 72 12.96 7.71 -4.38
C HIS A 72 12.24 7.75 -3.04
N THR A 73 11.45 8.80 -2.81
CA THR A 73 10.64 8.96 -1.61
C THR A 73 9.42 8.05 -1.68
N VAL A 74 9.17 7.28 -0.61
CA VAL A 74 7.97 6.44 -0.49
C VAL A 74 7.23 6.76 0.80
N LYS A 75 5.99 7.23 0.70
CA LYS A 75 5.12 7.42 1.87
C LYS A 75 4.20 6.23 2.07
N ILE A 76 4.08 5.77 3.30
CA ILE A 76 3.21 4.65 3.65
C ILE A 76 1.90 5.19 4.20
N VAL A 77 0.78 4.68 3.70
CA VAL A 77 -0.55 4.87 4.28
C VAL A 77 -1.13 3.51 4.66
N CYS A 78 -1.36 3.32 5.96
CA CYS A 78 -2.06 2.15 6.48
C CYS A 78 -3.55 2.47 6.61
N VAL A 79 -4.40 1.65 6.00
CA VAL A 79 -5.85 1.78 6.15
C VAL A 79 -6.33 0.85 7.27
N ALA A 80 -7.12 1.38 8.19
CA ALA A 80 -7.53 0.69 9.41
C ALA A 80 -9.04 0.85 9.62
N ASP A 81 -9.82 0.34 8.66
CA ASP A 81 -11.27 0.59 8.51
C ASP A 81 -12.16 -0.42 9.24
N ASP A 82 -11.62 -1.54 9.72
CA ASP A 82 -12.39 -2.55 10.44
C ASP A 82 -12.66 -2.15 11.90
N VAL A 83 -13.82 -1.52 12.12
CA VAL A 83 -14.29 -1.11 13.44
C VAL A 83 -14.55 -2.26 14.41
N VAL A 84 -14.86 -3.45 13.91
CA VAL A 84 -15.11 -4.62 14.77
C VAL A 84 -13.80 -5.14 15.33
N SER A 85 -12.71 -5.11 14.54
CA SER A 85 -11.38 -5.45 15.06
C SER A 85 -10.88 -4.52 16.16
N MET A 86 -11.50 -3.34 16.29
CA MET A 86 -11.22 -2.38 17.37
C MET A 86 -12.06 -2.62 18.63
N SER A 87 -13.01 -3.56 18.64
CA SER A 87 -13.82 -3.84 19.83
C SER A 87 -12.96 -4.54 20.89
N GLY A 88 -12.75 -3.88 22.04
CA GLY A 88 -11.92 -4.37 23.14
C GLY A 88 -10.74 -3.45 23.46
N ASN A 89 -9.71 -3.99 24.14
CA ASN A 89 -8.46 -3.28 24.47
C ASN A 89 -7.42 -3.35 23.33
N VAL A 90 -7.87 -3.39 22.07
CA VAL A 90 -6.98 -3.43 20.91
C VAL A 90 -6.60 -1.99 20.54
N ASP A 91 -5.31 -1.74 20.33
CA ASP A 91 -4.85 -0.44 19.85
C ASP A 91 -5.44 -0.17 18.46
N ARG A 92 -5.93 1.04 18.22
CA ARG A 92 -6.43 1.49 16.91
C ARG A 92 -5.40 1.28 15.80
N THR A 93 -4.11 1.31 16.13
CA THR A 93 -3.01 1.06 15.19
C THR A 93 -2.95 -0.38 14.66
N ASP A 94 -3.68 -1.31 15.28
CA ASP A 94 -3.78 -2.71 14.90
C ASP A 94 -5.14 -3.11 14.30
N ALA A 95 -6.04 -2.14 14.10
CA ALA A 95 -7.30 -2.40 13.42
C ALA A 95 -7.07 -2.86 11.97
N ARG A 96 -7.73 -3.94 11.56
CA ARG A 96 -7.50 -4.53 10.23
C ARG A 96 -7.93 -3.59 9.12
N SER A 97 -7.35 -3.78 7.93
CA SER A 97 -7.92 -3.23 6.71
C SER A 97 -8.88 -4.23 6.08
N ILE A 98 -10.05 -3.76 5.65
CA ILE A 98 -11.03 -4.54 4.89
C ILE A 98 -11.42 -3.77 3.61
N ALA A 99 -12.72 -3.77 3.25
CA ALA A 99 -13.19 -3.24 1.98
C ALA A 99 -13.04 -1.71 1.85
N GLY A 100 -13.03 -0.95 2.94
CA GLY A 100 -12.95 0.51 2.93
C GLY A 100 -11.66 1.04 2.29
N ARG A 101 -10.60 0.23 2.24
CA ARG A 101 -9.35 0.55 1.54
C ARG A 101 -9.56 0.92 0.07
N VAL A 102 -10.55 0.33 -0.60
CA VAL A 102 -10.81 0.62 -2.03
C VAL A 102 -11.09 2.10 -2.28
N PHE A 103 -11.75 2.79 -1.33
CA PHE A 103 -12.04 4.22 -1.44
C PHE A 103 -10.76 5.05 -1.32
N VAL A 104 -9.85 4.67 -0.42
CA VAL A 104 -8.54 5.31 -0.28
C VAL A 104 -7.72 5.14 -1.56
N LEU A 105 -7.70 3.93 -2.13
CA LEU A 105 -7.05 3.67 -3.43
C LEU A 105 -7.63 4.56 -4.54
N LYS A 106 -8.95 4.67 -4.62
CA LYS A 106 -9.63 5.44 -5.67
C LYS A 106 -9.39 6.94 -5.56
N VAL A 107 -9.42 7.48 -4.34
CA VAL A 107 -9.20 8.91 -4.08
C VAL A 107 -7.73 9.26 -4.31
N ALA A 108 -6.79 8.49 -3.78
CA ALA A 108 -5.36 8.72 -3.99
C ALA A 108 -4.98 8.59 -5.46
N GLY A 109 -5.47 7.55 -6.15
CA GLY A 109 -5.23 7.37 -7.59
C GLY A 109 -5.81 8.50 -8.44
N ALA A 110 -6.99 9.03 -8.09
CA ALA A 110 -7.56 10.20 -8.75
C ALA A 110 -6.72 11.47 -8.52
N ALA A 111 -6.27 11.71 -7.29
CA ALA A 111 -5.43 12.86 -6.96
C ALA A 111 -4.08 12.79 -7.70
N ALA A 112 -3.46 11.61 -7.75
CA ALA A 112 -2.23 11.40 -8.52
C ALA A 112 -2.44 11.63 -10.02
N ALA A 113 -3.55 11.13 -10.59
CA ALA A 113 -3.87 11.34 -12.01
C ALA A 113 -4.15 12.82 -12.34
N ALA A 114 -4.66 13.60 -11.38
CA ALA A 114 -4.84 15.03 -11.50
C ALA A 114 -3.54 15.84 -11.31
N GLY A 115 -2.39 15.18 -11.08
CA GLY A 115 -1.10 15.83 -10.89
C GLY A 115 -0.84 16.33 -9.46
N GLY A 116 -1.55 15.79 -8.46
CA GLY A 116 -1.30 16.08 -7.05
C GLY A 116 0.13 15.73 -6.62
N SER A 117 0.64 16.45 -5.63
CA SER A 117 1.91 16.14 -4.97
C SER A 117 1.82 14.87 -4.13
N LEU A 118 2.99 14.37 -3.70
CA LEU A 118 3.09 13.29 -2.71
C LEU A 118 2.66 13.74 -1.30
N ASP A 119 2.74 15.03 -1.02
CA ASP A 119 2.23 15.72 0.18
C ASP A 119 0.79 16.19 -0.06
#